data_AF-A0A1W5YX52-F1
#
_entry.id   AF-A0A1W5YX52-F1
#
_cell.length_a   1.000
_cell.length_b   1.000
_cell.length_c   1.000
_cell.angle_alpha   90.00
_cell.angle_beta   90.00
_cell.angle_gamma   90.00
#
_symmetry.space_group_name_H-M   'P 1'
#
loop_
_entity.id
_entity.type
_entity.pdbx_description
1 polymer ?
#
loop_
_entity_poly.entity_id
_entity_poly.type
_entity_poly.pdbx_seq_one_letter_code
_entity_poly.pdbx_strand_id
1 'polypeptide(L)'
;MQSGKQLRIRRVTSWQLVGAQLAHFRKLAGLTQAALAEEVGLGEDSIASIEQGRRALQMDLAVQLDELLETKGALQVAVAKIPRKERYQALVKDFVQYEQNAVSLSSYQSQLIPGLLQTEAYARFIFACNYPPLEEEEIEKRVADRLDRQRILERKPRPILHFILEESILHAKLGDPQVMLEQLLHLRRCMDLPFVTIQIMPRDTPQHAGLAGPLVLLETPDHDQLAYIDGQLRGELYDEPSDVSALTQRYGMLRSQALTVEESVRLLDALLAALLGESCPAQHTRPPAAPPSAGSSPATATATAATASKSPTTGTSPATATATAETASKSPPTPPPSTSATPR
;
A
#
# COMPACT_ATOMS: atom_id res chain seq x y z
N MET A 1 27.56 3.98 -42.41
CA MET A 1 27.21 3.76 -40.99
C MET A 1 25.74 3.39 -40.92
N GLN A 2 25.43 2.09 -40.83
CA GLN A 2 24.03 1.63 -40.73
C GLN A 2 23.53 1.91 -39.31
N SER A 3 22.48 2.72 -39.22
CA SER A 3 21.80 3.05 -37.97
C SER A 3 21.15 1.78 -37.41
N GLY A 4 21.71 1.27 -36.32
CA GLY A 4 21.18 0.13 -35.60
C GLY A 4 19.79 0.48 -35.05
N LYS A 5 18.74 -0.11 -35.64
CA LYS A 5 17.40 -0.13 -35.05
C LYS A 5 17.50 -0.83 -33.70
N GLN A 6 17.53 -0.05 -32.64
CA GLN A 6 17.49 -0.55 -31.28
C GLN A 6 16.15 -1.27 -31.08
N LEU A 7 16.20 -2.60 -30.99
CA LEU A 7 15.05 -3.44 -30.72
C LEU A 7 14.46 -3.02 -29.36
N ARG A 8 13.32 -2.33 -29.37
CA ARG A 8 12.50 -2.13 -28.18
C ARG A 8 12.12 -3.50 -27.65
N ILE A 9 12.75 -3.92 -26.54
CA ILE A 9 12.35 -5.11 -25.80
C ILE A 9 10.95 -4.83 -25.26
N ARG A 10 9.92 -5.27 -25.99
CA ARG A 10 8.53 -5.19 -25.57
C ARG A 10 8.38 -6.22 -24.45
N ARG A 11 8.33 -5.77 -23.19
CA ARG A 11 8.05 -6.67 -22.06
C ARG A 11 6.65 -7.24 -22.26
N VAL A 12 6.56 -8.54 -22.50
CA VAL A 12 5.29 -9.27 -22.57
C VAL A 12 4.86 -9.55 -21.14
N THR A 13 3.65 -9.12 -20.76
CA THR A 13 3.10 -9.39 -19.42
C THR A 13 2.57 -10.83 -19.34
N SER A 14 2.48 -11.40 -18.14
CA SER A 14 1.93 -12.76 -17.99
C SER A 14 0.46 -12.82 -18.46
N TRP A 15 -0.29 -11.72 -18.31
CA TRP A 15 -1.63 -11.58 -18.87
C TRP A 15 -1.69 -11.53 -20.40
N GLN A 16 -0.69 -10.96 -21.07
CA GLN A 16 -0.60 -11.02 -22.53
C GLN A 16 -0.32 -12.44 -23.03
N LEU A 17 0.41 -13.25 -22.25
CA LEU A 17 0.62 -14.66 -22.56
C LEU A 17 -0.68 -15.47 -22.41
N VAL A 18 -1.42 -15.28 -21.32
CA VAL A 18 -2.74 -15.92 -21.11
C VAL A 18 -3.74 -15.48 -22.17
N GLY A 19 -3.80 -14.19 -22.48
CA GLY A 19 -4.66 -13.65 -23.54
C GLY A 19 -4.32 -14.24 -24.91
N ALA A 20 -3.03 -14.39 -25.23
CA ALA A 20 -2.60 -15.03 -26.47
C ALA A 20 -2.98 -16.53 -26.53
N GLN A 21 -2.91 -17.24 -25.40
CA GLN A 21 -3.38 -18.64 -25.31
C GLN A 21 -4.90 -18.74 -25.55
N LEU A 22 -5.70 -17.87 -24.91
CA LEU A 22 -7.14 -17.81 -25.15
C LEU A 22 -7.44 -17.55 -26.64
N ALA A 23 -6.77 -16.55 -27.24
CA ALA A 23 -6.94 -16.24 -28.65
C ALA A 23 -6.55 -17.41 -29.57
N HIS A 24 -5.54 -18.19 -29.18
CA HIS A 24 -5.12 -19.37 -29.92
C HIS A 24 -6.19 -20.47 -29.86
N PHE A 25 -6.68 -20.80 -28.67
CA PHE A 25 -7.70 -21.83 -28.49
C PHE A 25 -9.05 -21.47 -29.13
N ARG A 26 -9.49 -20.21 -29.01
CA ARG A 26 -10.70 -19.74 -29.71
C ARG A 26 -10.58 -19.94 -31.22
N LYS A 27 -9.43 -19.63 -31.82
CA LYS A 27 -9.19 -19.81 -33.26
C LYS A 27 -9.20 -21.29 -33.65
N LEU A 28 -8.67 -22.19 -32.81
CA LEU A 28 -8.73 -23.63 -33.04
C LEU A 28 -10.18 -24.15 -32.99
N ALA A 29 -11.02 -23.59 -32.12
CA ALA A 29 -12.45 -23.88 -32.05
C ALA A 29 -13.26 -23.24 -33.20
N GLY A 30 -12.64 -22.45 -34.09
CA GLY A 30 -13.32 -21.80 -35.22
C GLY A 30 -14.25 -20.64 -34.83
N LEU A 31 -14.16 -20.15 -33.59
CA LEU A 31 -15.05 -19.11 -33.08
C LEU A 31 -14.50 -17.70 -33.36
N THR A 32 -15.40 -16.76 -33.67
CA THR A 32 -15.08 -15.32 -33.66
C THR A 32 -15.08 -14.79 -32.22
N GLN A 33 -14.53 -13.59 -31.98
CA GLN A 33 -14.60 -12.97 -30.65
C GLN A 33 -16.05 -12.71 -30.25
N ALA A 34 -16.90 -12.24 -31.17
CA ALA A 34 -18.34 -12.06 -30.97
C ALA A 34 -19.05 -13.37 -30.61
N ALA A 35 -18.80 -14.47 -31.35
CA ALA A 35 -19.42 -15.76 -31.07
C ALA A 35 -19.01 -16.31 -29.70
N LEU A 36 -17.71 -16.23 -29.35
CA LEU A 36 -17.26 -16.64 -28.02
C LEU A 36 -17.90 -15.79 -26.91
N ALA A 37 -18.03 -14.48 -27.14
CA ALA A 37 -18.63 -13.56 -26.19
C ALA A 37 -20.11 -13.90 -25.92
N GLU A 38 -20.86 -14.26 -26.96
CA GLU A 38 -22.26 -14.69 -26.86
C GLU A 38 -22.41 -15.96 -26.00
N GLU A 39 -21.57 -16.97 -26.23
CA GLU A 39 -21.59 -18.25 -25.48
C GLU A 39 -21.32 -18.06 -23.98
N VAL A 40 -20.47 -17.10 -23.61
CA VAL A 40 -20.13 -16.83 -22.19
C VAL A 40 -20.90 -15.64 -21.59
N GLY A 41 -21.84 -15.04 -22.33
CA GLY A 41 -22.64 -13.91 -21.87
C GLY A 41 -21.86 -12.61 -21.63
N LEU A 42 -20.77 -12.38 -22.37
CA LEU A 42 -19.94 -11.18 -22.31
C LEU A 42 -20.05 -10.34 -23.59
N GLY A 43 -19.55 -9.09 -23.56
CA GLY A 43 -19.41 -8.28 -24.77
C GLY A 43 -18.15 -8.62 -25.56
N GLU A 44 -18.18 -8.47 -26.89
CA GLU A 44 -17.03 -8.72 -27.78
C GLU A 44 -15.76 -7.96 -27.34
N ASP A 45 -15.89 -6.70 -26.96
CA ASP A 45 -14.79 -5.87 -26.44
C ASP A 45 -14.14 -6.47 -25.18
N SER A 46 -14.92 -7.19 -24.36
CA SER A 46 -14.37 -7.85 -23.17
C SER A 46 -13.47 -9.01 -23.56
N ILE A 47 -13.89 -9.85 -24.51
CA ILE A 47 -13.06 -10.93 -25.05
C ILE A 47 -11.80 -10.37 -25.71
N ALA A 48 -11.94 -9.34 -26.55
CA ALA A 48 -10.80 -8.69 -27.20
C ALA A 48 -9.82 -8.08 -26.18
N SER A 49 -10.32 -7.46 -25.11
CA SER A 49 -9.48 -6.90 -24.05
C SER A 49 -8.74 -7.97 -23.24
N ILE A 50 -9.37 -9.14 -23.01
CA ILE A 50 -8.73 -10.28 -22.35
C ILE A 50 -7.65 -10.87 -23.26
N GLU A 51 -7.94 -11.10 -24.54
CA GLU A 51 -6.98 -11.66 -25.51
C GLU A 51 -5.73 -10.78 -25.68
N GLN A 52 -5.88 -9.46 -25.53
CA GLN A 52 -4.78 -8.50 -25.60
C GLN A 52 -4.01 -8.37 -24.28
N GLY A 53 -4.42 -9.06 -23.22
CA GLY A 53 -3.86 -8.93 -21.87
C GLY A 53 -4.08 -7.57 -21.22
N ARG A 54 -5.06 -6.79 -21.70
CA ARG A 54 -5.46 -5.50 -21.09
C ARG A 54 -6.42 -5.71 -19.91
N ARG A 55 -7.20 -6.79 -19.94
CA ARG A 55 -8.08 -7.24 -18.86
C ARG A 55 -7.62 -8.62 -18.38
N ALA A 56 -7.55 -8.81 -17.06
CA ALA A 56 -7.24 -10.11 -16.48
C ALA A 56 -8.35 -11.12 -16.79
N LEU A 57 -7.96 -12.34 -17.16
CA LEU A 57 -8.88 -13.47 -17.24
C LEU A 57 -9.12 -13.99 -15.82
N GLN A 58 -10.37 -13.88 -15.35
CA GLN A 58 -10.77 -14.35 -14.03
C GLN A 58 -10.82 -15.88 -13.98
N MET A 59 -10.66 -16.46 -12.79
CA MET A 59 -10.54 -17.92 -12.63
C MET A 59 -11.82 -18.65 -13.01
N ASP A 60 -12.97 -18.13 -12.59
CA ASP A 60 -14.30 -18.63 -12.93
C ASP A 60 -14.51 -18.69 -14.45
N LEU A 61 -14.19 -17.60 -15.14
CA LEU A 61 -14.27 -17.51 -16.59
C LEU A 61 -13.24 -18.42 -17.28
N ALA A 62 -12.05 -18.59 -16.70
CA ALA A 62 -11.04 -19.50 -17.23
C ALA A 62 -11.51 -20.96 -17.22
N VAL A 63 -12.17 -21.40 -16.15
CA VAL A 63 -12.77 -22.73 -16.04
C VAL A 63 -13.86 -22.91 -17.09
N GLN A 64 -14.78 -21.95 -17.21
CA GLN A 64 -15.85 -21.99 -18.21
C GLN A 64 -15.30 -22.05 -19.65
N LEU A 65 -14.29 -21.25 -19.95
CA LEU A 65 -13.65 -21.24 -21.27
C LEU A 65 -12.86 -22.52 -21.53
N ASP A 66 -12.27 -23.15 -20.50
CA ASP A 66 -11.62 -24.44 -20.63
C ASP A 66 -12.59 -25.55 -21.04
N GLU A 67 -13.81 -25.53 -20.50
CA GLU A 67 -14.87 -26.46 -20.87
C GLU A 67 -15.39 -26.18 -22.29
N LEU A 68 -15.70 -24.91 -22.60
CA LEU A 68 -16.27 -24.50 -23.89
C LEU A 68 -15.31 -24.72 -25.06
N LEU A 69 -14.02 -24.44 -24.87
CA LEU A 69 -12.99 -24.54 -25.91
C LEU A 69 -12.25 -25.88 -25.90
N GLU A 70 -12.65 -26.81 -25.00
CA GLU A 70 -12.04 -28.12 -24.80
C GLU A 70 -10.51 -28.07 -24.54
N THR A 71 -10.05 -27.07 -23.79
CA THR A 71 -8.61 -26.80 -23.61
C THR A 71 -7.96 -27.59 -22.47
N LYS A 72 -8.70 -28.53 -21.88
CA LYS A 72 -8.22 -29.51 -20.89
C LYS A 72 -7.57 -28.86 -19.65
N GLY A 73 -8.09 -27.71 -19.23
CA GLY A 73 -7.60 -27.00 -18.06
C GLY A 73 -6.36 -26.13 -18.32
N ALA A 74 -5.97 -25.91 -19.58
CA ALA A 74 -4.82 -25.08 -19.90
C ALA A 74 -5.00 -23.63 -19.42
N LEU A 75 -6.20 -23.07 -19.54
CA LEU A 75 -6.47 -21.68 -19.17
C LEU A 75 -6.50 -21.50 -17.65
N GLN A 76 -7.21 -22.35 -16.92
CA GLN A 76 -7.24 -22.32 -15.46
C GLN A 76 -5.85 -22.55 -14.86
N VAL A 77 -5.02 -23.43 -15.45
CA VAL A 77 -3.64 -23.66 -15.00
C VAL A 77 -2.79 -22.42 -15.26
N ALA A 78 -2.92 -21.82 -16.45
CA ALA A 78 -2.19 -20.60 -16.78
C ALA A 78 -2.56 -19.46 -15.83
N VAL A 79 -3.86 -19.22 -15.60
CA VAL A 79 -4.36 -18.27 -14.61
C VAL A 79 -3.80 -18.62 -13.22
N ALA A 80 -3.86 -19.88 -12.79
CA ALA A 80 -3.35 -20.37 -11.50
C ALA A 80 -1.83 -20.26 -11.33
N LYS A 81 -1.07 -20.06 -12.42
CA LYS A 81 0.37 -19.82 -12.41
C LYS A 81 0.75 -18.34 -12.56
N ILE A 82 -0.19 -17.46 -12.89
CA ILE A 82 0.04 -16.01 -12.82
C ILE A 82 0.43 -15.66 -11.37
N PRO A 83 1.55 -14.94 -11.16
CA PRO A 83 1.93 -14.47 -9.83
C PRO A 83 0.76 -13.75 -9.15
N ARG A 84 0.50 -14.01 -7.86
CA ARG A 84 -0.59 -13.34 -7.12
C ARG A 84 -0.50 -11.81 -7.24
N LYS A 85 0.72 -11.26 -7.20
CA LYS A 85 1.04 -9.84 -7.46
C LYS A 85 0.51 -9.30 -8.81
N GLU A 86 0.43 -10.15 -9.85
CA GLU A 86 -0.13 -9.79 -11.15
C GLU A 86 -1.65 -10.05 -11.23
N ARG A 87 -2.19 -10.97 -10.41
CA ARG A 87 -3.64 -11.19 -10.29
C ARG A 87 -4.35 -10.06 -9.56
N TYR A 88 -3.71 -9.55 -8.51
CA TYR A 88 -4.22 -8.49 -7.65
C TYR A 88 -3.49 -7.17 -7.88
N GLN A 89 -3.18 -6.85 -9.15
CA GLN A 89 -3.01 -5.45 -9.52
C GLN A 89 -4.37 -4.79 -9.38
N ALA A 90 -4.68 -4.37 -8.15
CA ALA A 90 -5.98 -3.87 -7.76
C ALA A 90 -6.44 -2.81 -8.74
N LEU A 91 -7.58 -3.06 -9.37
CA LEU A 91 -8.36 -1.95 -9.88
C LEU A 91 -8.82 -1.20 -8.63
N VAL A 92 -8.69 0.13 -8.64
CA VAL A 92 -9.13 1.02 -7.54
C VAL A 92 -10.54 0.67 -7.03
N LYS A 93 -11.39 0.12 -7.91
CA LYS A 93 -12.74 -0.38 -7.59
C LYS A 93 -12.76 -1.47 -6.51
N ASP A 94 -11.83 -2.42 -6.55
CA ASP A 94 -11.79 -3.54 -5.60
C ASP A 94 -11.46 -3.02 -4.21
N PHE A 95 -10.47 -2.12 -4.11
CA PHE A 95 -10.11 -1.48 -2.84
C PHE A 95 -11.25 -0.63 -2.27
N VAL A 96 -11.96 0.15 -3.11
CA VAL A 96 -13.09 0.98 -2.64
C VAL A 96 -14.19 0.12 -2.00
N GLN A 97 -14.47 -1.06 -2.55
CA GLN A 97 -15.45 -1.99 -1.95
C GLN A 97 -14.99 -2.52 -0.59
N TYR A 98 -13.70 -2.87 -0.46
CA TYR A 98 -13.15 -3.29 0.82
C TYR A 98 -13.15 -2.16 1.86
N GLU A 99 -12.76 -0.94 1.44
CA GLU A 99 -12.79 0.25 2.29
C GLU A 99 -14.21 0.51 2.83
N GLN A 100 -15.23 0.50 1.97
CA GLN A 100 -16.62 0.75 2.38
C GLN A 100 -17.18 -0.30 3.35
N ASN A 101 -16.70 -1.54 3.26
CA ASN A 101 -17.17 -2.65 4.07
C ASN A 101 -16.28 -2.95 5.29
N ALA A 102 -15.13 -2.30 5.41
CA ALA A 102 -14.15 -2.57 6.45
C ALA A 102 -14.75 -2.51 7.87
N VAL A 103 -14.28 -3.39 8.77
CA VAL A 103 -14.58 -3.33 10.21
C VAL A 103 -13.56 -2.46 10.94
N SER A 104 -12.32 -2.44 10.46
CA SER A 104 -11.27 -1.52 10.90
C SER A 104 -10.44 -1.03 9.71
N LEU A 105 -9.97 0.21 9.78
CA LEU A 105 -9.09 0.82 8.78
C LEU A 105 -8.03 1.70 9.45
N SER A 106 -6.79 1.56 9.01
CA SER A 106 -5.63 2.28 9.51
C SER A 106 -4.86 2.86 8.33
N SER A 107 -4.75 4.18 8.23
CA SER A 107 -4.09 4.86 7.10
C SER A 107 -2.97 5.76 7.58
N TYR A 108 -1.80 5.64 6.95
CA TYR A 108 -0.71 6.59 7.06
C TYR A 108 -0.60 7.37 5.75
N GLN A 109 -0.53 8.70 5.85
CA GLN A 109 -0.37 9.59 4.70
C GLN A 109 0.82 10.52 4.90
N SER A 110 1.66 10.61 3.87
CA SER A 110 2.89 11.39 3.90
C SER A 110 2.82 12.74 3.17
N GLN A 111 1.85 12.93 2.27
CA GLN A 111 1.80 14.12 1.41
C GLN A 111 0.41 14.78 1.32
N LEU A 112 -0.66 14.01 1.54
CA LEU A 112 -2.03 14.48 1.37
C LEU A 112 -2.90 14.02 2.53
N ILE A 113 -3.96 14.77 2.83
CA ILE A 113 -4.96 14.33 3.80
C ILE A 113 -5.68 13.08 3.24
N PRO A 114 -5.93 12.03 4.06
CA PRO A 114 -6.63 10.82 3.64
C PRO A 114 -7.96 11.17 2.99
N GLY A 115 -8.28 10.51 1.87
CA GLY A 115 -9.49 10.83 1.10
C GLY A 115 -10.80 10.76 1.90
N LEU A 116 -10.84 9.91 2.92
CA LEU A 116 -11.98 9.79 3.85
C LEU A 116 -12.18 11.00 4.77
N LEU A 117 -11.17 11.87 4.88
CA LEU A 117 -11.16 13.04 5.75
C LEU A 117 -11.06 14.35 4.95
N GLN A 118 -11.23 14.32 3.63
CA GLN A 118 -11.10 15.51 2.79
C GLN A 118 -12.43 16.28 2.72
N THR A 119 -12.37 17.60 2.70
CA THR A 119 -13.50 18.45 2.29
C THR A 119 -13.66 18.38 0.78
N GLU A 120 -14.84 18.76 0.27
CA GLU A 120 -15.08 18.88 -1.16
C GLU A 120 -14.06 19.83 -1.82
N ALA A 121 -13.85 21.00 -1.21
CA ALA A 121 -12.93 22.02 -1.70
C ALA A 121 -11.49 21.49 -1.80
N TYR A 122 -11.03 20.76 -0.78
CA TYR A 122 -9.70 20.15 -0.80
C TYR A 122 -9.59 19.05 -1.86
N ALA A 123 -10.59 18.16 -1.96
CA ALA A 123 -10.60 17.09 -2.96
C ALA A 123 -10.56 17.65 -4.39
N ARG A 124 -11.39 18.67 -4.67
CA ARG A 124 -11.44 19.37 -5.96
C ARG A 124 -10.09 20.00 -6.31
N PHE A 125 -9.45 20.68 -5.35
CA PHE A 125 -8.12 21.24 -5.54
C PHE A 125 -7.08 20.17 -5.90
N ILE A 126 -7.06 19.04 -5.18
CA ILE A 126 -6.11 17.95 -5.47
C ILE A 126 -6.30 17.37 -6.86
N PHE A 127 -7.55 17.16 -7.31
CA PHE A 127 -7.80 16.67 -8.66
C PHE A 127 -7.45 17.68 -9.75
N ALA A 128 -7.60 18.99 -9.49
CA ALA A 128 -7.15 20.04 -10.39
C ALA A 128 -5.62 20.09 -10.55
N CYS A 129 -4.86 19.60 -9.56
CA CYS A 129 -3.40 19.47 -9.64
C CYS A 129 -2.91 18.25 -10.44
N ASN A 130 -3.81 17.40 -10.95
CA ASN A 130 -3.43 16.18 -11.65
C ASN A 130 -2.63 16.47 -12.94
N TYR A 131 -1.66 15.59 -13.25
CA TYR A 131 -0.92 15.65 -14.50
C TYR A 131 -0.86 14.29 -15.19
N PRO A 132 -1.28 14.15 -16.47
CA PRO A 132 -1.86 15.19 -17.33
C PRO A 132 -3.15 15.82 -16.75
N PRO A 133 -3.48 17.07 -17.10
CA PRO A 133 -4.67 17.74 -16.58
C PRO A 133 -5.94 16.92 -16.88
N LEU A 134 -6.88 16.95 -15.94
CA LEU A 134 -8.21 16.37 -16.11
C LEU A 134 -9.16 17.43 -16.66
N GLU A 135 -10.15 16.99 -17.42
CA GLU A 135 -11.28 17.84 -17.83
C GLU A 135 -12.19 18.11 -16.61
N GLU A 136 -12.87 19.26 -16.60
CA GLU A 136 -13.71 19.69 -15.47
C GLU A 136 -14.79 18.65 -15.11
N GLU A 137 -15.44 18.05 -16.12
CA GLU A 137 -16.44 16.99 -15.92
C GLU A 137 -15.85 15.75 -15.22
N GLU A 138 -14.57 15.43 -15.49
CA GLU A 138 -13.89 14.32 -14.83
C GLU A 138 -13.52 14.67 -13.39
N ILE A 139 -13.14 15.93 -13.12
CA ILE A 139 -12.89 16.43 -11.77
C ILE A 139 -14.18 16.31 -10.94
N GLU A 140 -15.31 16.82 -11.44
CA GLU A 140 -16.60 16.74 -10.74
C GLU A 140 -16.98 15.31 -10.40
N LYS A 141 -16.83 14.39 -11.36
CA LYS A 141 -17.10 12.97 -11.14
C LYS A 141 -16.21 12.39 -10.04
N ARG A 142 -14.90 12.67 -10.06
CA ARG A 142 -13.96 12.15 -9.06
C ARG A 142 -14.18 12.77 -7.68
N VAL A 143 -14.62 14.02 -7.61
CA VAL A 143 -15.04 14.68 -6.36
C VAL A 143 -16.29 14.01 -5.81
N ALA A 144 -17.30 13.76 -6.64
CA ALA A 144 -18.51 13.03 -6.23
C ALA A 144 -18.16 11.63 -5.71
N ASP A 145 -17.33 10.87 -6.43
CA ASP A 145 -16.85 9.55 -6.01
C ASP A 145 -16.08 9.63 -4.66
N ARG A 146 -15.32 10.72 -4.42
CA ARG A 146 -14.61 10.96 -3.16
C ARG A 146 -15.57 11.18 -2.00
N LEU A 147 -16.59 12.02 -2.19
CA LEU A 147 -17.58 12.33 -1.17
C LEU A 147 -18.47 11.12 -0.86
N ASP A 148 -18.85 10.36 -1.89
CA ASP A 148 -19.62 9.12 -1.73
C ASP A 148 -18.87 8.09 -0.88
N ARG A 149 -17.54 8.05 -0.97
CA ARG A 149 -16.71 7.19 -0.10
C ARG A 149 -16.73 7.60 1.36
N GLN A 150 -16.98 8.87 1.68
CA GLN A 150 -16.98 9.35 3.07
C GLN A 150 -18.20 8.90 3.87
N ARG A 151 -19.21 8.32 3.20
CA ARG A 151 -20.38 7.70 3.86
C ARG A 151 -20.00 6.63 4.88
N ILE A 152 -18.79 6.07 4.80
CA ILE A 152 -18.24 5.19 5.84
C ILE A 152 -18.23 5.83 7.24
N LEU A 153 -18.05 7.15 7.36
CA LEU A 153 -18.09 7.88 8.63
C LEU A 153 -19.50 7.91 9.25
N GLU A 154 -20.54 7.74 8.43
CA GLU A 154 -21.94 7.78 8.85
C GLU A 154 -22.56 6.36 8.99
N ARG A 155 -21.85 5.35 8.48
CA ARG A 155 -22.32 3.95 8.41
C ARG A 155 -22.56 3.35 9.79
N LYS A 156 -23.55 2.46 9.86
CA LYS A 156 -23.75 1.51 10.96
C LYS A 156 -23.69 0.06 10.44
N PRO A 157 -23.01 -0.87 11.13
CA PRO A 157 -22.16 -0.65 12.30
C PRO A 157 -20.93 0.22 11.98
N ARG A 158 -20.52 1.03 12.96
CA ARG A 158 -19.40 1.97 12.82
C ARG A 158 -18.09 1.20 12.73
N PRO A 159 -17.23 1.46 11.73
CA PRO A 159 -15.87 0.91 11.71
C PRO A 159 -14.97 1.63 12.70
N ILE A 160 -13.85 1.00 13.06
CA ILE A 160 -12.77 1.65 13.81
C ILE A 160 -11.77 2.24 12.81
N LEU A 161 -11.56 3.55 12.86
CA LEU A 161 -10.74 4.28 11.90
C LEU A 161 -9.54 4.94 12.60
N HIS A 162 -8.33 4.69 12.10
CA HIS A 162 -7.11 5.30 12.58
C HIS A 162 -6.36 5.97 11.42
N PHE A 163 -5.90 7.19 11.65
CA PHE A 163 -5.18 8.00 10.67
C PHE A 163 -3.91 8.57 11.28
N ILE A 164 -2.80 8.43 10.58
CA ILE A 164 -1.53 9.08 10.90
C ILE A 164 -1.17 10.01 9.75
N LEU A 165 -1.03 11.31 10.05
CA LEU A 165 -0.75 12.35 9.07
C LEU A 165 0.63 12.94 9.32
N GLU A 166 1.45 13.10 8.28
CA GLU A 166 2.62 13.95 8.37
C GLU A 166 2.25 15.39 8.72
N GLU A 167 2.89 15.97 9.73
CA GLU A 167 2.67 17.36 10.13
C GLU A 167 2.90 18.31 8.94
N SER A 168 3.84 17.98 8.05
CA SER A 168 4.13 18.77 6.83
C SER A 168 2.90 19.01 5.95
N ILE A 169 1.92 18.09 5.94
CA ILE A 169 0.66 18.23 5.21
C ILE A 169 -0.15 19.41 5.75
N LEU A 170 -0.11 19.63 7.07
CA LEU A 170 -0.88 20.67 7.76
C LEU A 170 -0.30 22.07 7.54
N HIS A 171 0.98 22.16 7.16
CA HIS A 171 1.66 23.42 6.83
C HIS A 171 1.70 23.70 5.32
N ALA A 172 1.21 22.77 4.50
CA ALA A 172 1.28 22.88 3.06
C ALA A 172 0.44 24.07 2.57
N LYS A 173 1.07 24.99 1.82
CA LYS A 173 0.39 26.13 1.19
C LYS A 173 -0.19 25.71 -0.15
N LEU A 174 -1.18 24.83 -0.10
CA LEU A 174 -1.87 24.28 -1.27
C LEU A 174 -3.15 25.07 -1.52
N GLY A 175 -3.28 25.63 -2.73
CA GLY A 175 -4.48 26.34 -3.15
C GLY A 175 -4.75 27.64 -2.38
N ASP A 176 -6.02 28.03 -2.35
CA ASP A 176 -6.51 29.15 -1.55
C ASP A 176 -6.38 28.81 -0.05
N PRO A 177 -5.82 29.70 0.80
CA PRO A 177 -5.77 29.53 2.25
C PRO A 177 -7.11 29.11 2.89
N GLN A 178 -8.26 29.52 2.33
CA GLN A 178 -9.58 29.13 2.82
C GLN A 178 -9.83 27.62 2.71
N VAL A 179 -9.33 26.98 1.65
CA VAL A 179 -9.47 25.52 1.45
C VAL A 179 -8.80 24.77 2.60
N MET A 180 -7.59 25.19 2.97
CA MET A 180 -6.85 24.55 4.04
C MET A 180 -7.47 24.86 5.41
N LEU A 181 -7.98 26.07 5.64
CA LEU A 181 -8.70 26.41 6.86
C LEU A 181 -9.95 25.52 7.05
N GLU A 182 -10.79 25.41 6.02
CA GLU A 182 -11.98 24.55 6.04
C GLU A 182 -11.61 23.09 6.33
N GLN A 183 -10.53 22.64 5.69
CA GLN A 183 -10.02 21.28 5.83
C GLN A 183 -9.48 20.98 7.23
N LEU A 184 -8.74 21.90 7.86
CA LEU A 184 -8.25 21.73 9.24
C LEU A 184 -9.41 21.76 10.24
N LEU A 185 -10.42 22.61 10.03
CA LEU A 185 -11.64 22.62 10.83
C LEU A 185 -12.40 21.29 10.70
N HIS A 186 -12.45 20.70 9.50
CA HIS A 186 -13.05 19.38 9.29
C HIS A 186 -12.27 18.27 10.03
N LEU A 187 -10.94 18.25 9.94
CA LEU A 187 -10.12 17.29 10.70
C LEU A 187 -10.38 17.39 12.20
N ARG A 188 -10.48 18.62 12.73
CA ARG A 188 -10.75 18.84 14.14
C ARG A 188 -12.10 18.27 14.57
N ARG A 189 -13.15 18.42 13.75
CA ARG A 189 -14.47 17.80 13.99
C ARG A 189 -14.39 16.28 13.95
N CYS A 190 -13.62 15.71 13.02
CA CYS A 190 -13.44 14.26 12.91
C CYS A 190 -12.70 13.68 14.13
N MET A 191 -11.80 14.43 14.77
CA MET A 191 -11.13 14.02 16.02
C MET A 191 -12.11 13.86 17.20
N ASP A 192 -13.29 14.48 17.16
CA ASP A 192 -14.30 14.33 18.21
C ASP A 192 -15.17 13.06 18.04
N LEU A 193 -15.02 12.33 16.92
CA LEU A 193 -15.77 11.10 16.68
C LEU A 193 -15.15 9.93 17.48
N PRO A 194 -15.93 9.18 18.28
CA PRO A 194 -15.38 8.17 19.20
C PRO A 194 -14.79 6.93 18.51
N PHE A 195 -14.98 6.79 17.20
CA PHE A 195 -14.49 5.69 16.38
C PHE A 195 -13.42 6.14 15.38
N VAL A 196 -12.97 7.40 15.47
CA VAL A 196 -11.91 7.97 14.64
C VAL A 196 -10.76 8.39 15.54
N THR A 197 -9.54 7.96 15.22
CA THR A 197 -8.32 8.46 15.85
C THR A 197 -7.46 9.12 14.79
N ILE A 198 -7.03 10.35 15.03
CA ILE A 198 -6.08 11.05 14.16
C ILE A 198 -4.85 11.40 15.00
N GLN A 199 -3.69 10.93 14.56
CA GLN A 199 -2.40 11.28 15.12
C GLN A 199 -1.56 12.03 14.08
N ILE A 200 -0.71 12.93 14.56
CA ILE A 200 0.19 13.71 13.72
C ILE A 200 1.62 13.20 13.91
N MET A 201 2.29 12.88 12.81
CA MET A 201 3.72 12.58 12.79
C MET A 201 4.51 13.89 12.82
N PRO A 202 5.36 14.13 13.83
CA PRO A 202 6.17 15.35 13.90
C PRO A 202 7.19 15.45 12.77
N ARG A 203 7.46 16.67 12.30
CA ARG A 203 8.52 16.94 11.30
C ARG A 203 9.92 16.57 11.77
N ASP A 204 10.18 16.68 13.06
CA ASP A 204 11.52 16.50 13.65
C ASP A 204 11.79 15.05 14.10
N THR A 205 11.16 14.07 13.46
CA THR A 205 11.30 12.65 13.79
C THR A 205 12.60 12.07 13.21
N PRO A 206 13.61 11.71 14.03
CA PRO A 206 14.94 11.34 13.53
C PRO A 206 15.01 9.96 12.86
N GLN A 207 14.06 9.07 13.19
CA GLN A 207 13.92 7.75 12.57
C GLN A 207 12.47 7.59 12.14
N HIS A 208 12.23 7.39 10.84
CA HIS A 208 10.89 7.47 10.29
C HIS A 208 10.49 6.16 9.59
N ALA A 209 9.48 5.45 10.10
CA ALA A 209 9.08 4.14 9.59
C ALA A 209 8.30 4.21 8.24
N GLY A 210 7.79 5.39 7.88
CA GLY A 210 6.96 5.61 6.69
C GLY A 210 7.70 6.21 5.49
N LEU A 211 9.04 6.13 5.42
CA LEU A 211 9.81 6.67 4.30
C LEU A 211 9.49 6.03 2.94
N ALA A 212 8.89 4.83 2.96
CA ALA A 212 8.44 4.15 1.75
C ALA A 212 7.14 4.72 1.16
N GLY A 213 6.52 5.72 1.80
CA GLY A 213 5.30 6.35 1.33
C GLY A 213 4.05 5.94 2.11
N PRO A 214 2.85 6.33 1.62
CA PRO A 214 1.59 6.08 2.28
C PRO A 214 1.23 4.59 2.27
N LEU A 215 0.44 4.17 3.26
CA LEU A 215 -0.12 2.82 3.32
C LEU A 215 -1.49 2.84 3.98
N VAL A 216 -2.32 1.88 3.62
CA VAL A 216 -3.61 1.60 4.26
C VAL A 216 -3.63 0.13 4.67
N LEU A 217 -4.04 -0.14 5.90
CA LEU A 217 -4.40 -1.46 6.40
C LEU A 217 -5.90 -1.47 6.64
N LEU A 218 -6.57 -2.57 6.29
CA LEU A 218 -7.97 -2.75 6.60
C LEU A 218 -8.27 -4.20 6.96
N GLU A 219 -9.36 -4.37 7.70
CA GLU A 219 -9.91 -5.66 8.08
C GLU A 219 -11.31 -5.79 7.48
N THR A 220 -11.59 -6.92 6.83
CA THR A 220 -12.90 -7.20 6.22
C THR A 220 -13.91 -7.70 7.29
N PRO A 221 -15.22 -7.76 6.97
CA PRO A 221 -16.21 -8.40 7.83
C PRO A 221 -15.92 -9.88 8.14
N ASP A 222 -15.17 -10.56 7.27
CA ASP A 222 -14.74 -11.95 7.44
C ASP A 222 -13.41 -12.07 8.22
N HIS A 223 -12.90 -10.96 8.75
CA HIS A 223 -11.63 -10.85 9.48
C HIS A 223 -10.37 -11.12 8.64
N ASP A 224 -10.47 -10.99 7.32
CA ASP A 224 -9.29 -10.98 6.47
C ASP A 224 -8.57 -9.63 6.62
N GLN A 225 -7.24 -9.68 6.75
CA GLN A 225 -6.41 -8.49 6.79
C GLN A 225 -5.84 -8.19 5.42
N LEU A 226 -6.08 -6.97 4.94
CA LEU A 226 -5.61 -6.50 3.65
C LEU A 226 -4.76 -5.24 3.84
N ALA A 227 -3.80 -5.04 2.95
CA ALA A 227 -3.03 -3.81 2.89
C ALA A 227 -3.07 -3.21 1.48
N TYR A 228 -3.17 -1.90 1.38
CA TYR A 228 -3.16 -1.18 0.12
C TYR A 228 -2.04 -0.14 0.12
N ILE A 229 -1.19 -0.19 -0.89
CA ILE A 229 -0.12 0.77 -1.12
C ILE A 229 -0.46 1.54 -2.39
N ASP A 230 -0.66 2.85 -2.23
CA ASP A 230 -1.00 3.70 -3.36
C ASP A 230 0.24 4.05 -4.18
N GLY A 231 0.07 4.18 -5.48
CA GLY A 231 1.12 4.55 -6.40
C GLY A 231 0.59 5.58 -7.40
N GLN A 232 1.52 6.32 -8.03
CA GLN A 232 1.18 7.47 -8.87
C GLN A 232 0.21 7.16 -10.03
N LEU A 233 0.25 5.92 -10.55
CA LEU A 233 -0.63 5.47 -11.63
C LEU A 233 -1.59 4.35 -11.19
N ARG A 234 -1.17 3.54 -10.22
CA ARG A 234 -1.86 2.33 -9.76
C ARG A 234 -1.43 2.06 -8.33
N GLY A 235 -2.35 1.54 -7.52
CA GLY A 235 -2.03 0.95 -6.23
C GLY A 235 -1.91 -0.56 -6.29
N GLU A 236 -1.37 -1.13 -5.22
CA GLU A 236 -1.17 -2.58 -5.04
C GLU A 236 -1.91 -3.02 -3.77
N LEU A 237 -2.71 -4.08 -3.89
CA LEU A 237 -3.41 -4.71 -2.76
C LEU A 237 -2.64 -5.98 -2.37
N TYR A 238 -2.36 -6.10 -1.08
CA TYR A 238 -1.69 -7.23 -0.45
C TYR A 238 -2.70 -7.98 0.44
N ASP A 239 -2.81 -9.27 0.22
CA ASP A 239 -3.63 -10.23 0.98
C ASP A 239 -2.79 -11.36 1.59
N GLU A 240 -1.52 -11.49 1.18
CA GLU A 240 -0.62 -12.51 1.70
C GLU A 240 -0.26 -12.20 3.18
N PRO A 241 -0.50 -13.14 4.12
CA PRO A 241 -0.30 -12.89 5.55
C PRO A 241 1.10 -12.39 5.93
N SER A 242 2.15 -12.84 5.23
CA SER A 242 3.52 -12.37 5.48
C SER A 242 3.71 -10.90 5.14
N ASP A 243 3.12 -10.44 4.02
CA ASP A 243 3.27 -9.07 3.54
C ASP A 243 2.44 -8.12 4.40
N VAL A 244 1.20 -8.51 4.70
CA VAL A 244 0.30 -7.76 5.59
C VAL A 244 0.86 -7.66 7.00
N SER A 245 1.48 -8.73 7.52
CA SER A 245 2.18 -8.71 8.81
C SER A 245 3.33 -7.69 8.84
N ALA A 246 4.16 -7.66 7.79
CA ALA A 246 5.26 -6.70 7.70
C ALA A 246 4.75 -5.24 7.63
N LEU A 247 3.66 -4.99 6.91
CA LEU A 247 3.02 -3.68 6.83
C LEU A 247 2.36 -3.28 8.15
N THR A 248 1.75 -4.22 8.85
CA THR A 248 1.18 -4.02 10.20
C THR A 248 2.24 -3.64 11.21
N GLN A 249 3.41 -4.31 11.20
CA GLN A 249 4.54 -3.96 12.07
C GLN A 249 5.04 -2.54 11.77
N ARG A 250 5.12 -2.16 10.47
CA ARG A 250 5.50 -0.81 10.05
C ARG A 250 4.50 0.24 10.56
N TYR A 251 3.20 -0.02 10.45
CA TYR A 251 2.17 0.87 10.99
C TYR A 251 2.23 0.97 12.52
N GLY A 252 2.51 -0.14 13.21
CA GLY A 252 2.73 -0.15 14.66
C GLY A 252 3.90 0.74 15.10
N MET A 253 4.99 0.76 14.33
CA MET A 253 6.11 1.68 14.56
C MET A 253 5.71 3.14 14.27
N LEU A 254 5.01 3.41 13.17
CA LEU A 254 4.49 4.75 12.86
C LEU A 254 3.62 5.30 13.99
N ARG A 255 2.71 4.48 14.54
CA ARG A 255 1.87 4.86 15.68
C ARG A 255 2.67 5.19 16.93
N SER A 256 3.80 4.51 17.13
CA SER A 256 4.70 4.75 18.27
C SER A 256 5.58 6.00 18.09
N GLN A 257 5.79 6.43 16.85
CA GLN A 257 6.58 7.62 16.49
C GLN A 257 5.72 8.88 16.40
N ALA A 258 4.44 8.75 16.05
CA ALA A 258 3.49 9.85 15.99
C ALA A 258 3.19 10.43 17.39
N LEU A 259 2.75 11.68 17.42
CA LEU A 259 2.25 12.34 18.62
C LEU A 259 1.09 11.55 19.24
N THR A 260 0.92 11.70 20.56
CA THR A 260 -0.31 11.25 21.21
C THR A 260 -1.54 11.94 20.62
N VAL A 261 -2.73 11.39 20.85
CA VAL A 261 -3.98 11.97 20.35
C VAL A 261 -4.16 13.38 20.92
N GLU A 262 -3.86 13.57 22.21
CA GLU A 262 -3.98 14.85 22.89
C GLU A 262 -2.97 15.89 22.36
N GLU A 263 -1.73 15.47 22.09
CA GLU A 263 -0.73 16.35 21.46
C GLU A 263 -1.11 16.71 20.02
N SER A 264 -1.71 15.77 19.28
CA SER A 264 -2.18 16.00 17.92
C SER A 264 -3.32 17.02 17.88
N VAL A 265 -4.28 16.92 18.81
CA VAL A 265 -5.35 17.92 18.99
C VAL A 265 -4.74 19.30 19.31
N ARG A 266 -3.82 19.37 20.28
CA ARG A 266 -3.18 20.65 20.65
C ARG A 266 -2.44 21.29 19.48
N LEU A 267 -1.73 20.50 18.68
CA LEU A 267 -1.04 20.99 17.49
C LEU A 267 -2.03 21.52 16.45
N LEU A 268 -3.12 20.79 16.19
CA LEU A 268 -4.15 21.21 15.24
C LEU A 268 -4.86 22.49 15.68
N ASP A 269 -5.22 22.60 16.97
CA ASP A 269 -5.84 23.80 17.54
C ASP A 269 -4.91 25.02 17.44
N ALA A 270 -3.61 24.84 17.69
CA ALA A 270 -2.61 25.91 17.54
C ALA A 270 -2.47 26.39 16.08
N LEU A 271 -2.51 25.48 15.11
CA LEU A 271 -2.49 25.83 13.69
C LEU A 271 -3.75 26.58 13.26
N LEU A 272 -4.92 26.17 13.76
CA LEU A 272 -6.19 26.84 13.51
C LEU A 272 -6.19 28.27 14.09
N ALA A 273 -5.75 28.44 15.33
CA ALA A 273 -5.64 29.77 15.95
C ALA A 273 -4.73 30.70 15.13
N ALA A 274 -3.58 30.20 14.68
CA ALA A 274 -2.64 30.96 13.85
C ALA A 274 -3.26 31.39 12.50
N LEU A 275 -4.07 30.54 11.86
CA LEU A 275 -4.76 30.86 10.60
C LEU A 275 -5.91 31.86 10.78
N LEU A 276 -6.62 31.78 11.91
CA LEU A 276 -7.74 32.68 12.23
C LEU A 276 -7.28 34.06 12.73
N GLY A 277 -5.96 34.29 12.86
CA GLY A 277 -5.41 35.54 13.35
C GLY A 277 -5.57 35.74 14.86
N GLU A 278 -5.98 34.69 15.59
CA GLU A 278 -5.89 34.65 17.03
C GLU A 278 -4.41 34.42 17.38
N SER A 279 -3.74 35.51 17.78
CA SER A 279 -2.35 35.44 18.21
C SER A 279 -2.27 34.70 19.55
N CYS A 280 -2.22 33.37 19.49
CA CYS A 280 -1.77 32.56 20.62
C CYS A 280 -0.25 32.81 20.79
N PRO A 281 0.22 33.24 21.97
CA PRO A 281 1.62 33.56 22.15
C PRO A 281 2.44 32.27 21.99
N ALA A 282 3.39 32.33 21.07
CA ALA A 282 4.35 31.27 20.81
C ALA A 282 5.13 30.92 22.08
N GLN A 283 5.21 29.62 22.41
CA GLN A 283 6.45 28.82 22.48
C GLN A 283 6.25 27.59 23.38
N HIS A 284 6.18 26.40 22.76
CA HIS A 284 6.62 25.17 23.43
C HIS A 284 8.15 25.16 23.40
N THR A 285 8.77 25.85 24.36
CA THR A 285 10.15 25.56 24.74
C THR A 285 10.12 24.35 25.66
N ARG A 286 10.73 23.24 25.22
CA ARG A 286 10.97 22.06 26.06
C ARG A 286 11.70 22.53 27.34
N PRO A 287 11.32 22.09 28.55
CA PRO A 287 12.08 22.45 29.75
C PRO A 287 13.52 21.92 29.61
N PRO A 288 14.54 22.71 30.00
CA PRO A 288 15.92 22.26 29.90
C PRO A 288 16.13 21.03 30.77
N ALA A 289 16.86 20.05 30.23
CA ALA A 289 17.27 18.86 30.98
C ALA A 289 17.99 19.28 32.27
N ALA A 290 17.61 18.66 33.39
CA ALA A 290 18.22 18.91 34.69
C ALA A 290 19.74 18.70 34.62
N PRO A 291 20.56 19.56 35.25
CA PRO A 291 22.00 19.38 35.28
C PRO A 291 22.36 18.10 36.04
N PRO A 292 23.47 17.42 35.67
CA PRO A 292 23.95 16.28 36.43
C PRO A 292 24.32 16.73 37.85
N SER A 293 23.75 16.06 38.85
CA SER A 293 24.06 16.29 40.25
C SER A 293 25.55 16.06 40.50
N ALA A 294 26.28 17.13 40.80
CA ALA A 294 27.62 17.07 41.32
C ALA A 294 27.57 16.71 42.82
N GLY A 295 28.29 15.66 43.21
CA GLY A 295 28.81 15.52 44.57
C GLY A 295 28.43 14.24 45.31
N SER A 296 29.30 13.24 45.26
CA SER A 296 29.81 12.67 46.51
C SER A 296 31.26 12.24 46.35
N SER A 297 32.02 12.65 47.36
CA SER A 297 33.47 12.61 47.53
C SER A 297 34.07 11.19 47.63
N PRO A 298 35.41 11.07 47.60
CA PRO A 298 36.11 9.83 47.29
C PRO A 298 36.29 8.93 48.52
N ALA A 299 36.32 7.62 48.29
CA ALA A 299 36.84 6.65 49.24
C ALA A 299 38.00 5.87 48.59
N THR A 300 39.15 5.99 49.24
CA THR A 300 40.42 5.31 48.99
C THR A 300 40.31 3.80 49.21
N ALA A 301 40.76 2.97 48.26
CA ALA A 301 41.44 1.68 48.52
C ALA A 301 41.99 1.03 47.23
N THR A 302 43.31 1.11 47.09
CA THR A 302 44.28 0.02 46.85
C THR A 302 44.15 -0.96 45.65
N ALA A 303 45.15 -0.87 44.76
CA ALA A 303 45.86 -1.90 43.96
C ALA A 303 45.04 -2.94 43.14
N THR A 304 45.37 -3.30 41.89
CA THR A 304 46.67 -3.87 41.47
C THR A 304 46.73 -4.03 39.92
N ALA A 305 47.90 -3.73 39.35
CA ALA A 305 48.58 -4.32 38.18
C ALA A 305 47.99 -4.33 36.73
N ALA A 306 48.85 -3.82 35.83
CA ALA A 306 49.32 -4.43 34.56
C ALA A 306 48.36 -4.49 33.34
N THR A 307 48.72 -4.25 32.07
CA THR A 307 49.89 -3.79 31.32
C THR A 307 49.41 -3.61 29.86
N ALA A 308 50.16 -2.84 29.05
CA ALA A 308 50.32 -2.94 27.59
C ALA A 308 49.52 -1.99 26.68
N SER A 309 50.21 -0.89 26.40
CA SER A 309 50.21 -0.03 25.23
C SER A 309 50.30 -0.70 23.85
N LYS A 310 49.93 0.12 22.84
CA LYS A 310 50.47 0.26 21.45
C LYS A 310 49.68 -0.36 20.28
N SER A 311 49.05 0.53 19.52
CA SER A 311 48.89 0.57 18.05
C SER A 311 50.27 0.57 17.32
N PRO A 312 50.40 0.64 15.96
CA PRO A 312 49.41 0.62 14.87
C PRO A 312 49.86 -0.16 13.58
N THR A 313 49.13 0.09 12.47
CA THR A 313 49.55 0.20 11.04
C THR A 313 49.59 -1.01 10.07
N THR A 314 48.85 -0.78 8.96
CA THR A 314 49.13 -1.04 7.52
C THR A 314 49.21 -2.46 6.96
N GLY A 315 48.50 -2.67 5.84
CA GLY A 315 49.07 -3.37 4.69
C GLY A 315 48.17 -4.40 3.99
N THR A 316 47.64 -4.00 2.82
CA THR A 316 47.76 -4.75 1.56
C THR A 316 47.05 -6.11 1.40
N SER A 317 46.06 -6.14 0.49
CA SER A 317 45.59 -7.33 -0.25
C SER A 317 46.65 -7.72 -1.31
N PRO A 318 46.82 -9.01 -1.73
CA PRO A 318 45.86 -9.61 -2.65
C PRO A 318 45.66 -11.16 -2.58
N ALA A 319 44.50 -11.57 -3.07
CA ALA A 319 44.18 -12.74 -3.92
C ALA A 319 44.84 -14.14 -3.72
N THR A 320 43.94 -15.14 -3.77
CA THR A 320 43.96 -16.38 -4.59
C THR A 320 44.00 -17.72 -3.83
N ALA A 321 43.11 -18.62 -4.28
CA ALA A 321 43.17 -20.09 -4.21
C ALA A 321 42.86 -20.78 -2.85
N THR A 322 42.22 -21.95 -2.74
CA THR A 322 41.50 -22.92 -3.59
C THR A 322 40.98 -24.02 -2.63
N ALA A 323 39.96 -24.79 -3.05
CA ALA A 323 39.51 -26.09 -2.50
C ALA A 323 38.62 -26.03 -1.23
N THR A 324 37.55 -26.81 -1.07
CA THR A 324 37.18 -28.10 -1.67
C THR A 324 35.67 -28.32 -1.56
N ALA A 325 35.12 -29.08 -2.51
CA ALA A 325 33.72 -29.48 -2.59
C ALA A 325 33.37 -30.59 -1.60
N GLU A 326 32.11 -30.61 -1.13
CA GLU A 326 31.43 -31.86 -0.76
C GLU A 326 29.93 -31.76 -1.11
N THR A 327 29.55 -32.55 -2.11
CA THR A 327 28.20 -32.79 -2.60
C THR A 327 27.51 -33.87 -1.78
N ALA A 328 26.29 -33.63 -1.28
CA ALA A 328 25.39 -34.68 -0.81
C ALA A 328 24.00 -34.52 -1.46
N SER A 329 23.72 -35.47 -2.34
CA SER A 329 22.44 -35.69 -3.04
C SER A 329 21.36 -36.18 -2.06
N LYS A 330 20.12 -35.67 -2.16
CA LYS A 330 18.96 -36.23 -1.47
C LYS A 330 17.75 -36.26 -2.42
N SER A 331 17.37 -37.48 -2.81
CA SER A 331 16.19 -37.80 -3.62
C SER A 331 14.87 -37.66 -2.83
N PRO A 332 13.73 -37.44 -3.50
CA PRO A 332 12.42 -37.20 -2.85
C PRO A 332 11.64 -38.50 -2.53
N PRO A 333 10.67 -38.45 -1.58
CA PRO A 333 9.89 -39.62 -1.16
C PRO A 333 8.65 -39.92 -2.03
N THR A 334 8.35 -41.22 -2.14
CA THR A 334 7.25 -41.90 -2.86
C THR A 334 5.90 -41.79 -2.15
N PRO A 335 4.75 -41.69 -2.85
CA PRO A 335 3.41 -41.63 -2.25
C PRO A 335 2.80 -43.02 -1.92
N PRO A 336 1.84 -43.11 -0.97
CA PRO A 336 1.17 -44.35 -0.58
C PRO A 336 0.01 -44.77 -1.53
N PRO A 337 -0.43 -46.05 -1.48
CA PRO A 337 -1.29 -46.65 -2.51
C PRO A 337 -2.79 -46.37 -2.35
N SER A 338 -3.47 -46.34 -3.49
CA SER A 338 -4.92 -46.25 -3.68
C SER A 338 -5.63 -47.56 -3.30
N THR A 339 -6.70 -47.46 -2.53
CA THR A 339 -7.68 -48.54 -2.34
C THR A 339 -8.96 -48.20 -3.10
N SER A 340 -9.30 -49.07 -4.04
CA SER A 340 -10.57 -49.10 -4.76
C SER A 340 -11.60 -49.92 -3.97
N ALA A 341 -12.78 -49.36 -3.76
CA ALA A 341 -13.96 -50.11 -3.36
C ALA A 341 -15.17 -49.57 -4.14
N THR A 342 -15.75 -50.41 -4.98
CA THR A 342 -17.02 -50.22 -5.68
C THR A 342 -18.16 -50.73 -4.77
N PRO A 343 -19.35 -50.09 -4.77
CA PRO A 343 -20.42 -50.41 -3.82
C PRO A 343 -21.31 -51.57 -4.28
N ARG A 344 -22.08 -52.09 -3.31
CA ARG A 344 -23.24 -52.98 -3.50
C ARG A 344 -24.53 -52.17 -3.40
#